data_AF-A0A364LDM1-F1
#
_entry.id   AF-A0A364LDM1-F1
#
_cell.length_a   1.000
_cell.length_b   1.000
_cell.length_c   1.000
_cell.angle_alpha   90.00
_cell.angle_beta   90.00
_cell.angle_gamma   90.00
#
_symmetry.space_group_name_H-M   'P 1'
#
loop_
_entity.id
_entity.type
_entity.pdbx_description
1 polymer ?
#
loop_
_entity_poly.entity_id
_entity_poly.type
_entity_poly.pdbx_seq_one_letter_code
_entity_poly.pdbx_strand_id
1 'polypeptide(L)'
;MVFRWIVNAGLIAIPIGSTLGVLFGIDASRQASGQAPLFSGGDSNSGTGGSSGGSGGSGGSGGSGSSGGSSWSDSTGAIAQGSHYNETELGVTLSRYCNLSLGILPPAKGGLNYSLNPNQWGVAAAGGTDADSQMCMNVTTFLNETYPTKLSAPEWSVTWQYTPFPSTQPVHGYPNVEVADGLPVTLSDLKSLNVDLAWTYALGDTPKDTSDTPEFDSVSLNTNVAIDMFFDSIKENATDSTISEYEIMVWFAHYGDAAQTIGNASGIVDTKIVNTTTFDLYYGNHTASQGVLQHVYTWVASETTESFTGDISPLITALTSKTGTRYPSTSDYMGVFGFGSEAYSADQNVTFYVPKLQVDIET
;
A
#
# COMPACT_ATOMS: atom_id res chain seq x y z
N MET A 1 -51.36 -6.02 -32.05
CA MET A 1 -51.19 -6.70 -30.74
C MET A 1 -49.99 -7.64 -30.65
N VAL A 2 -49.21 -7.88 -31.72
CA VAL A 2 -48.04 -8.80 -31.71
C VAL A 2 -46.76 -8.13 -31.20
N PHE A 3 -46.62 -6.80 -31.35
CA PHE A 3 -45.39 -6.06 -31.01
C PHE A 3 -45.13 -5.95 -29.49
N ARG A 4 -46.16 -6.05 -28.64
CA ARG A 4 -46.02 -6.00 -27.17
C ARG A 4 -45.47 -7.29 -26.56
N TRP A 5 -45.66 -8.43 -27.22
CA TRP A 5 -45.17 -9.73 -26.72
C TRP A 5 -43.68 -9.94 -26.99
N ILE A 6 -43.18 -9.45 -28.13
CA ILE A 6 -41.76 -9.56 -28.50
C ILE A 6 -40.88 -8.70 -27.59
N VAL A 7 -41.33 -7.49 -27.23
CA VAL A 7 -40.58 -6.58 -26.34
C VAL A 7 -40.48 -7.14 -24.92
N ASN A 8 -41.55 -7.75 -24.38
CA ASN A 8 -41.51 -8.38 -23.05
C ASN A 8 -40.68 -9.66 -23.01
N ALA A 9 -40.68 -10.47 -24.07
CA ALA A 9 -39.83 -11.67 -24.12
C ALA A 9 -38.34 -11.31 -24.22
N GLY A 10 -38.00 -10.27 -25.01
CA GLY A 10 -36.61 -9.78 -25.13
C GLY A 10 -36.06 -9.17 -23.83
N LEU A 11 -36.89 -8.40 -23.09
CA LEU A 11 -36.48 -7.78 -21.83
C LEU A 11 -36.27 -8.77 -20.67
N ILE A 12 -36.82 -9.99 -20.76
CA ILE A 12 -36.59 -11.06 -19.77
C ILE A 12 -35.40 -11.94 -20.20
N ALA A 13 -35.22 -12.17 -21.50
CA ALA A 13 -34.14 -13.04 -21.99
C ALA A 13 -32.75 -12.40 -21.88
N ILE A 14 -32.62 -11.07 -22.01
CA ILE A 14 -31.32 -10.38 -21.96
C ILE A 14 -30.67 -10.45 -20.57
N PRO A 15 -31.37 -10.18 -19.45
CA PRO A 15 -30.78 -10.32 -18.11
C PRO A 15 -30.43 -11.78 -17.79
N ILE A 16 -31.27 -12.74 -18.17
CA ILE A 16 -31.02 -14.16 -17.89
C ILE A 16 -29.84 -14.68 -18.72
N GLY A 17 -29.76 -14.28 -19.99
CA GLY A 17 -28.65 -14.66 -20.87
C GLY A 17 -27.31 -14.05 -20.46
N SER A 18 -27.29 -12.78 -19.99
CA SER A 18 -26.06 -12.17 -19.50
C SER A 18 -25.59 -12.80 -18.18
N THR A 19 -26.51 -13.10 -17.26
CA THR A 19 -26.17 -13.79 -16.01
C THR A 19 -25.67 -15.21 -16.26
N LEU A 20 -26.33 -15.99 -17.12
CA LEU A 20 -25.86 -17.34 -17.47
C LEU A 20 -24.53 -17.32 -18.23
N GLY A 21 -24.31 -16.34 -19.12
CA GLY A 21 -23.05 -16.17 -19.84
C GLY A 21 -21.87 -15.87 -18.91
N VAL A 22 -22.07 -15.01 -17.91
CA VAL A 22 -21.07 -14.73 -16.87
C VAL A 22 -20.80 -15.97 -16.02
N LEU A 23 -21.85 -16.71 -15.64
CA LEU A 23 -21.71 -17.93 -14.82
C LEU A 23 -20.98 -19.06 -15.57
N PHE A 24 -21.24 -19.26 -16.86
CA PHE A 24 -20.49 -20.22 -17.68
C PHE A 24 -19.05 -19.76 -17.95
N GLY A 25 -18.82 -18.45 -18.10
CA GLY A 25 -17.47 -17.90 -18.23
C GLY A 25 -16.61 -18.12 -16.99
N ILE A 26 -17.20 -17.92 -15.80
CA ILE A 26 -16.54 -18.18 -14.52
C ILE A 26 -16.30 -19.69 -14.34
N ASP A 27 -17.26 -20.56 -14.69
CA ASP A 27 -17.07 -22.01 -14.57
C ASP A 27 -15.99 -22.55 -15.53
N ALA A 28 -15.92 -22.03 -16.75
CA ALA A 28 -14.85 -22.35 -17.70
C ALA A 28 -13.48 -21.84 -17.24
N SER A 29 -13.41 -20.63 -16.66
CA SER A 29 -12.20 -20.10 -16.04
C SER A 29 -11.73 -20.98 -14.88
N ARG A 30 -12.66 -21.48 -14.05
CA ARG A 30 -12.35 -22.35 -12.92
C ARG A 30 -11.83 -23.72 -13.36
N GLN A 31 -12.44 -24.32 -14.37
CA GLN A 31 -11.97 -25.60 -14.94
C GLN A 31 -10.58 -25.47 -15.57
N ALA A 32 -10.26 -24.33 -16.20
CA ALA A 32 -8.93 -24.05 -16.74
C ALA A 32 -7.87 -23.86 -15.64
N SER A 33 -8.25 -23.31 -14.48
CA SER A 33 -7.38 -23.12 -13.30
C SER A 33 -7.40 -24.30 -12.33
N GLY A 34 -7.93 -25.46 -12.73
CA GLY A 34 -7.95 -26.68 -11.90
C GLY A 34 -8.88 -26.63 -10.69
N GLN A 35 -9.76 -25.64 -10.60
CA GLN A 35 -10.76 -25.50 -9.53
C GLN A 35 -12.04 -26.29 -9.84
N ALA A 36 -12.73 -26.75 -8.78
CA ALA A 36 -13.97 -27.50 -8.94
C ALA A 36 -15.11 -26.64 -9.57
N PRO A 37 -15.95 -27.22 -10.44
CA PRO A 37 -17.05 -26.50 -11.09
C PRO A 37 -18.07 -25.97 -10.07
N LEU A 38 -18.58 -24.76 -10.35
CA LEU A 38 -19.61 -24.06 -9.56
C LEU A 38 -20.94 -24.81 -9.48
N PHE A 39 -21.20 -25.72 -10.43
CA PHE A 39 -22.46 -26.49 -10.53
C PHE A 39 -22.22 -28.00 -10.49
N SER A 40 -21.42 -28.49 -9.54
CA SER A 40 -21.42 -29.91 -9.19
C SER A 40 -22.56 -30.17 -8.19
N GLY A 41 -23.67 -30.70 -8.68
CA GLY A 41 -24.80 -31.10 -7.82
C GLY A 41 -24.36 -32.21 -6.86
N GLY A 42 -24.53 -31.96 -5.56
CA GLY A 42 -24.32 -32.95 -4.51
C GLY A 42 -25.36 -34.08 -4.52
N ASP A 43 -24.84 -35.28 -4.29
CA ASP A 43 -25.45 -36.50 -3.74
C ASP A 43 -26.51 -37.29 -4.53
N SER A 44 -26.12 -38.51 -4.89
CA SER A 44 -27.02 -39.67 -4.97
C SER A 44 -26.29 -40.93 -4.51
N ASN A 45 -26.54 -41.27 -3.25
CA ASN A 45 -26.30 -42.56 -2.63
C ASN A 45 -27.01 -43.69 -3.42
N SER A 46 -26.27 -44.70 -3.89
CA SER A 46 -26.83 -46.04 -4.11
C SER A 46 -25.72 -47.08 -3.95
N GLY A 47 -25.87 -47.89 -2.90
CA GLY A 47 -24.98 -48.99 -2.61
C GLY A 47 -25.24 -50.20 -3.50
N THR A 48 -24.21 -51.03 -3.63
CA THR A 48 -24.34 -52.46 -3.89
C THR A 48 -23.10 -53.16 -3.36
N GLY A 49 -23.31 -54.09 -2.43
CA GLY A 49 -22.27 -54.93 -1.85
C GLY A 49 -21.87 -56.11 -2.74
N GLY A 50 -20.76 -56.75 -2.37
CA GLY A 50 -20.30 -58.01 -2.93
C GLY A 50 -18.94 -58.41 -2.38
N SER A 51 -18.95 -59.38 -1.46
CA SER A 51 -17.79 -59.99 -0.80
C SER A 51 -16.86 -60.78 -1.73
N SER A 52 -15.56 -60.79 -1.43
CA SER A 52 -14.76 -62.01 -1.21
C SER A 52 -13.30 -61.66 -0.87
N GLY A 53 -12.77 -62.29 0.18
CA GLY A 53 -11.47 -61.97 0.79
C GLY A 53 -10.21 -62.54 0.11
N GLY A 54 -9.07 -62.23 0.71
CA GLY A 54 -7.77 -62.81 0.36
C GLY A 54 -6.62 -62.09 1.05
N SER A 55 -5.87 -62.84 1.86
CA SER A 55 -4.77 -62.42 2.73
C SER A 55 -3.48 -62.02 2.00
N GLY A 56 -2.78 -60.99 2.53
CA GLY A 56 -1.32 -61.02 2.69
C GLY A 56 -0.48 -60.02 1.91
N GLY A 57 0.29 -59.20 2.66
CA GLY A 57 1.70 -58.94 2.33
C GLY A 57 2.11 -57.58 1.75
N SER A 58 3.01 -56.92 2.50
CA SER A 58 4.02 -55.93 2.11
C SER A 58 3.57 -54.50 1.77
N GLY A 59 4.15 -53.56 2.53
CA GLY A 59 3.95 -52.13 2.42
C GLY A 59 4.78 -51.48 1.32
N GLY A 60 4.23 -50.37 0.81
CA GLY A 60 4.85 -49.46 -0.13
C GLY A 60 3.82 -48.48 -0.68
N SER A 61 3.96 -47.20 -0.29
CA SER A 61 3.54 -45.96 -0.95
C SER A 61 2.14 -45.82 -1.58
N GLY A 62 1.44 -44.75 -1.21
CA GLY A 62 0.36 -44.17 -2.03
C GLY A 62 -0.70 -43.47 -1.18
N GLY A 63 -0.87 -42.17 -1.41
CA GLY A 63 -1.65 -41.29 -0.55
C GLY A 63 -3.16 -41.27 -0.79
N SER A 64 -3.82 -40.61 0.16
CA SER A 64 -5.15 -39.99 0.08
C SER A 64 -5.14 -38.99 1.23
N GLY A 65 -5.18 -37.68 0.99
CA GLY A 65 -6.34 -37.03 0.42
C GLY A 65 -7.27 -36.64 1.56
N SER A 66 -6.83 -35.67 2.37
CA SER A 66 -7.68 -35.03 3.36
C SER A 66 -7.91 -33.59 2.94
N SER A 67 -9.16 -33.31 2.61
CA SER A 67 -9.79 -32.01 2.56
C SER A 67 -9.43 -31.16 3.79
N GLY A 68 -8.96 -29.94 3.57
CA GLY A 68 -8.75 -28.93 4.60
C GLY A 68 -8.42 -27.60 3.91
N GLY A 69 -9.15 -26.55 4.25
CA GLY A 69 -9.01 -25.21 3.66
C GLY A 69 -7.58 -24.70 3.75
N SER A 70 -7.15 -23.98 2.70
CA SER A 70 -5.85 -23.32 2.63
C SER A 70 -5.80 -22.17 3.64
N SER A 71 -5.48 -22.53 4.88
CA SER A 71 -4.78 -21.68 5.82
C SER A 71 -3.43 -21.35 5.20
N TRP A 72 -3.17 -20.08 4.92
CA TRP A 72 -1.84 -19.57 4.59
C TRP A 72 -1.02 -19.59 5.89
N SER A 73 -0.57 -20.78 6.28
CA SER A 73 0.44 -20.97 7.31
C SER A 73 1.64 -21.63 6.65
N ASP A 74 2.69 -20.84 6.46
CA ASP A 74 4.01 -21.41 6.21
C ASP A 74 4.47 -22.11 7.49
N SER A 75 4.53 -23.43 7.41
CA SER A 75 5.02 -24.33 8.47
C SER A 75 6.49 -24.73 8.23
N THR A 76 7.24 -23.95 7.45
CA THR A 76 8.63 -24.26 7.08
C THR A 76 9.63 -23.15 7.39
N GLY A 77 9.62 -22.69 8.64
CA GLY A 77 10.83 -22.12 9.27
C GLY A 77 11.09 -20.66 8.95
N ALA A 78 11.81 -20.01 9.87
CA ALA A 78 12.18 -18.60 9.81
C ALA A 78 12.77 -18.24 8.44
N ILE A 79 12.10 -17.33 7.73
CA ILE A 79 12.64 -16.77 6.49
C ILE A 79 13.87 -15.95 6.88
N ALA A 80 15.02 -16.29 6.31
CA ALA A 80 16.29 -15.66 6.65
C ALA A 80 16.32 -14.16 6.30
N GLN A 81 17.07 -13.37 7.07
CA GLN A 81 17.30 -11.93 6.88
C GLN A 81 17.78 -11.62 5.44
N GLY A 82 17.23 -10.57 4.82
CA GLY A 82 17.55 -10.21 3.42
C GLY A 82 17.01 -11.17 2.36
N SER A 83 16.07 -12.03 2.74
CA SER A 83 15.38 -12.93 1.82
C SER A 83 14.51 -12.17 0.82
N HIS A 84 14.60 -12.64 -0.42
CA HIS A 84 13.75 -12.26 -1.53
C HIS A 84 13.05 -13.52 -2.01
N TYR A 85 11.75 -13.43 -2.25
CA TYR A 85 10.94 -14.55 -2.69
C TYR A 85 9.94 -14.08 -3.74
N ASN A 86 9.77 -14.87 -4.80
CA ASN A 86 8.84 -14.61 -5.88
C ASN A 86 7.90 -15.79 -6.08
N GLU A 87 6.60 -15.52 -6.11
CA GLU A 87 5.59 -16.45 -6.60
C GLU A 87 4.98 -15.88 -7.87
N THR A 88 4.95 -16.69 -8.93
CA THR A 88 4.28 -16.32 -10.18
C THR A 88 3.13 -17.26 -10.45
N GLU A 89 1.92 -16.73 -10.51
CA GLU A 89 0.72 -17.46 -10.88
C GLU A 89 -0.12 -16.63 -11.86
N LEU A 90 -0.64 -17.26 -12.92
CA LEU A 90 -1.57 -16.63 -13.88
C LEU A 90 -1.11 -15.27 -14.47
N GLY A 91 0.20 -15.06 -14.60
CA GLY A 91 0.77 -13.83 -15.17
C GLY A 91 0.96 -12.69 -14.18
N VAL A 92 0.74 -12.95 -12.89
CA VAL A 92 1.00 -12.04 -11.76
C VAL A 92 2.20 -12.60 -10.98
N THR A 93 3.13 -11.73 -10.60
CA THR A 93 4.25 -12.07 -9.72
C THR A 93 4.14 -11.28 -8.43
N LEU A 94 4.03 -11.99 -7.31
CA LEU A 94 4.14 -11.45 -5.97
C LEU A 94 5.59 -11.61 -5.49
N SER A 95 6.24 -10.49 -5.19
CA SER A 95 7.63 -10.45 -4.72
C SER A 95 7.69 -9.95 -3.28
N ARG A 96 8.35 -10.68 -2.38
CA ARG A 96 8.55 -10.30 -0.97
C ARG A 96 9.97 -9.83 -0.71
N TYR A 97 10.11 -8.75 0.05
CA TYR A 97 11.38 -8.10 0.41
C TYR A 97 11.40 -7.74 1.90
N CYS A 98 12.33 -8.33 2.66
CA CYS A 98 12.49 -8.06 4.09
C CYS A 98 13.83 -7.37 4.40
N ASN A 99 14.38 -6.63 3.44
CA ASN A 99 15.60 -5.84 3.62
C ASN A 99 15.28 -4.59 4.44
N LEU A 100 16.26 -4.10 5.22
CA LEU A 100 16.11 -2.80 5.91
C LEU A 100 15.87 -1.66 4.92
N SER A 101 16.63 -1.61 3.83
CA SER A 101 16.45 -0.66 2.73
C SER A 101 16.85 -1.31 1.41
N LEU A 102 16.00 -1.18 0.42
CA LEU A 102 16.22 -1.67 -0.95
C LEU A 102 15.33 -0.91 -1.91
N GLY A 103 15.92 -0.28 -2.93
CA GLY A 103 15.16 0.27 -4.05
C GLY A 103 14.64 -0.84 -4.96
N ILE A 104 13.33 -1.06 -4.94
CA ILE A 104 12.62 -2.00 -5.79
C ILE A 104 12.05 -1.21 -6.96
N LEU A 105 12.41 -1.59 -8.18
CA LEU A 105 11.96 -0.91 -9.40
C LEU A 105 11.07 -1.85 -10.22
N PRO A 106 9.74 -1.87 -9.97
CA PRO A 106 8.82 -2.67 -10.75
C PRO A 106 8.80 -2.23 -12.22
N PRO A 107 8.85 -3.17 -13.17
CA PRO A 107 8.80 -2.82 -14.57
C PRO A 107 7.42 -2.25 -14.94
N ALA A 108 7.41 -1.19 -15.75
CA ALA A 108 6.21 -0.55 -16.28
C ALA A 108 6.38 -0.14 -17.75
N LYS A 109 5.41 -0.47 -18.61
CA LYS A 109 5.42 -0.09 -20.03
C LYS A 109 4.66 1.20 -20.29
N GLY A 110 5.41 2.24 -20.69
CA GLY A 110 4.85 3.46 -21.27
C GLY A 110 4.06 4.33 -20.30
N GLY A 111 4.36 4.20 -19.01
CA GLY A 111 3.80 4.98 -17.90
C GLY A 111 4.89 5.50 -16.95
N LEU A 112 4.46 6.12 -15.86
CA LEU A 112 5.30 6.62 -14.77
C LEU A 112 5.99 5.44 -14.06
N ASN A 113 7.29 5.58 -13.81
CA ASN A 113 8.03 4.60 -13.03
C ASN A 113 7.97 4.93 -11.54
N TYR A 114 8.00 3.88 -10.73
CA TYR A 114 7.96 3.95 -9.29
C TYR A 114 9.13 3.18 -8.69
N SER A 115 9.59 3.65 -7.53
CA SER A 115 10.52 2.94 -6.66
C SER A 115 9.82 2.60 -5.36
N LEU A 116 9.85 1.34 -4.91
CA LEU A 116 9.34 0.95 -3.60
C LEU A 116 10.50 0.63 -2.68
N ASN A 117 10.35 0.91 -1.39
CA ASN A 117 11.39 0.64 -0.41
C ASN A 117 10.80 0.29 0.96
N PRO A 118 11.19 -0.83 1.60
CA PRO A 118 10.85 -1.10 3.00
C PRO A 118 11.31 0.01 3.97
N ASN A 119 12.43 0.68 3.66
CA ASN A 119 12.90 1.92 4.26
C ASN A 119 12.83 1.98 5.81
N GLN A 120 13.43 0.98 6.47
CA GLN A 120 13.57 0.84 7.92
C GLN A 120 14.76 1.67 8.45
N TRP A 121 14.79 2.95 8.09
CA TRP A 121 15.90 3.86 8.38
C TRP A 121 16.15 4.03 9.90
N GLY A 122 15.08 4.02 10.71
CA GLY A 122 15.19 4.11 12.17
C GLY A 122 15.83 2.86 12.78
N VAL A 123 15.47 1.67 12.27
CA VAL A 123 16.11 0.40 12.67
C VAL A 123 17.59 0.40 12.30
N ALA A 124 17.93 0.80 11.08
CA ALA A 124 19.31 0.88 10.62
C ALA A 124 20.14 1.89 11.43
N ALA A 125 19.55 3.03 11.81
CA ALA A 125 20.22 4.02 12.66
C ALA A 125 20.49 3.50 14.08
N ALA A 126 19.58 2.71 14.64
CA ALA A 126 19.71 2.17 16.00
C ALA A 126 20.63 0.94 16.07
N GLY A 127 20.53 0.01 15.11
CA GLY A 127 21.22 -1.28 15.14
C GLY A 127 22.33 -1.46 14.11
N GLY A 128 22.57 -0.47 13.25
CA GLY A 128 23.50 -0.57 12.12
C GLY A 128 22.91 -1.33 10.92
N THR A 129 23.74 -1.55 9.89
CA THR A 129 23.33 -2.23 8.65
C THR A 129 22.99 -3.71 8.84
N ASP A 130 23.43 -4.30 9.96
CA ASP A 130 23.22 -5.70 10.29
C ASP A 130 22.00 -5.92 11.19
N ALA A 131 21.24 -4.85 11.50
CA ALA A 131 20.05 -4.95 12.32
C ALA A 131 18.99 -5.88 11.71
N ASP A 132 18.25 -6.58 12.57
CA ASP A 132 17.19 -7.47 12.13
C ASP A 132 15.99 -6.65 11.62
N SER A 133 15.55 -6.97 10.42
CA SER A 133 14.29 -6.44 9.91
C SER A 133 13.11 -7.11 10.62
N GLN A 134 12.13 -6.31 11.03
CA GLN A 134 10.82 -6.78 11.51
C GLN A 134 9.70 -6.34 10.56
N MET A 135 10.04 -6.17 9.29
CA MET A 135 9.14 -5.67 8.27
C MET A 135 9.42 -6.36 6.94
N CYS A 136 8.36 -6.82 6.28
CA CYS A 136 8.44 -7.38 4.94
C CYS A 136 7.44 -6.67 4.02
N MET A 137 7.94 -6.14 2.91
CA MET A 137 7.15 -5.57 1.84
C MET A 137 6.82 -6.63 0.79
N ASN A 138 5.57 -6.68 0.33
CA ASN A 138 5.16 -7.47 -0.82
C ASN A 138 4.79 -6.53 -1.98
N VAL A 139 5.24 -6.84 -3.19
CA VAL A 139 4.95 -6.05 -4.40
C VAL A 139 4.36 -6.95 -5.47
N THR A 140 3.22 -6.55 -6.00
CA THR A 140 2.50 -7.27 -7.06
C THR A 140 2.82 -6.66 -8.42
N THR A 141 3.41 -7.46 -9.31
CA THR A 141 3.78 -7.04 -10.67
C THR A 141 3.12 -7.93 -11.71
N PHE A 142 2.91 -7.41 -12.93
CA PHE A 142 2.31 -8.16 -14.03
C PHE A 142 3.36 -8.52 -15.08
N LEU A 143 3.33 -9.75 -15.60
CA LEU A 143 4.27 -10.20 -16.65
C LEU A 143 4.19 -9.36 -17.93
N ASN A 144 3.04 -8.72 -18.20
CA ASN A 144 2.90 -7.82 -19.33
C ASN A 144 3.41 -6.40 -19.05
N GLU A 145 3.73 -6.08 -17.79
CA GLU A 145 4.23 -4.79 -17.29
C GLU A 145 3.25 -3.63 -17.50
N THR A 146 1.95 -3.91 -17.58
CA THR A 146 0.90 -2.89 -17.77
C THR A 146 -0.02 -2.82 -16.56
N TYR A 147 -0.17 -1.63 -16.00
CA TYR A 147 -1.05 -1.34 -14.86
C TYR A 147 -2.36 -0.68 -15.33
N PRO A 148 -3.37 -0.50 -14.45
CA PRO A 148 -4.69 0.03 -14.85
C PRO A 148 -4.62 1.35 -15.63
N THR A 149 -3.67 2.22 -15.29
CA THR A 149 -3.35 3.44 -16.05
C THR A 149 -1.85 3.59 -16.23
N LYS A 150 -1.44 4.51 -17.10
CA LYS A 150 -0.03 4.94 -17.25
C LYS A 150 0.52 5.66 -16.02
N LEU A 151 -0.34 6.02 -15.08
CA LEU A 151 0.02 6.74 -13.86
C LEU A 151 -0.15 5.85 -12.63
N SER A 152 -0.46 4.56 -12.80
CA SER A 152 -0.71 3.65 -11.69
C SER A 152 0.59 3.02 -11.22
N ALA A 153 0.81 3.06 -9.91
CA ALA A 153 1.81 2.22 -9.26
C ALA A 153 1.33 0.76 -9.21
N PRO A 154 2.26 -0.21 -9.09
CA PRO A 154 1.90 -1.57 -8.69
C PRO A 154 1.26 -1.57 -7.31
N GLU A 155 0.40 -2.56 -7.09
CA GLU A 155 -0.13 -2.87 -5.77
C GLU A 155 1.00 -3.37 -4.86
N TRP A 156 0.95 -2.97 -3.59
CA TRP A 156 1.92 -3.42 -2.60
C TRP A 156 1.33 -3.45 -1.19
N SER A 157 1.99 -4.20 -0.31
CA SER A 157 1.68 -4.25 1.11
C SER A 157 2.95 -4.30 1.93
N VAL A 158 2.85 -3.99 3.23
CA VAL A 158 3.93 -4.19 4.17
C VAL A 158 3.38 -4.71 5.48
N THR A 159 3.95 -5.81 5.95
CA THR A 159 3.64 -6.40 7.26
C THR A 159 4.78 -6.10 8.20
N TRP A 160 4.49 -5.61 9.40
CA TRP A 160 5.50 -5.24 10.37
C TRP A 160 5.01 -5.38 11.82
N GLN A 161 5.97 -5.48 12.74
CA GLN A 161 5.76 -5.39 14.19
C GLN A 161 7.00 -4.80 14.84
N TYR A 162 6.83 -3.76 15.64
CA TYR A 162 7.91 -3.17 16.42
C TYR A 162 7.50 -2.89 17.85
N THR A 163 8.41 -3.14 18.77
CA THR A 163 8.34 -2.57 20.12
C THR A 163 8.64 -1.07 20.06
N PRO A 164 8.04 -0.22 20.91
CA PRO A 164 8.31 1.22 20.88
C PRO A 164 9.79 1.59 20.98
N PHE A 165 10.24 2.48 20.11
CA PHE A 165 11.51 3.18 20.25
C PHE A 165 11.42 4.34 21.25
N PRO A 166 12.56 4.91 21.69
CA PRO A 166 12.56 6.11 22.51
C PRO A 166 11.81 7.28 21.84
N SER A 167 11.16 8.12 22.64
CA SER A 167 10.38 9.27 22.14
C SER A 167 11.18 10.30 21.35
N THR A 168 12.51 10.27 21.42
CA THR A 168 13.40 11.12 20.61
C THR A 168 13.57 10.62 19.18
N GLN A 169 13.25 9.36 18.89
CA GLN A 169 13.34 8.72 17.57
C GLN A 169 12.30 7.59 17.50
N PRO A 170 10.99 7.89 17.53
CA PRO A 170 9.97 6.86 17.72
C PRO A 170 9.65 6.07 16.43
N VAL A 171 10.04 6.58 15.27
CA VAL A 171 9.81 5.95 13.96
C VAL A 171 10.91 4.94 13.64
N HIS A 172 10.50 3.74 13.25
CA HIS A 172 11.39 2.64 12.84
C HIS A 172 11.68 2.65 11.34
N GLY A 173 10.71 3.11 10.55
CA GLY A 173 10.82 3.17 9.10
C GLY A 173 9.62 3.82 8.44
N TYR A 174 9.78 4.13 7.16
CA TYR A 174 8.73 4.67 6.30
C TYR A 174 8.65 3.84 5.00
N PRO A 175 8.11 2.61 5.05
CA PRO A 175 7.86 1.81 3.86
C PRO A 175 6.99 2.61 2.88
N ASN A 176 7.51 2.80 1.67
CA ASN A 176 6.93 3.73 0.73
C ASN A 176 7.01 3.26 -0.72
N VAL A 177 6.27 3.97 -1.56
CA VAL A 177 6.40 4.01 -3.00
C VAL A 177 6.65 5.46 -3.43
N GLU A 178 7.72 5.69 -4.18
CA GLU A 178 8.17 7.00 -4.66
C GLU A 178 8.03 7.08 -6.18
N VAL A 179 7.69 8.28 -6.67
CA VAL A 179 7.74 8.59 -8.11
C VAL A 179 9.21 8.65 -8.54
N ALA A 180 9.61 7.79 -9.47
CA ALA A 180 11.02 7.66 -9.89
C ALA A 180 11.41 8.59 -11.06
N ASP A 181 10.44 9.05 -11.84
CA ASP A 181 10.67 9.89 -13.03
C ASP A 181 9.89 11.21 -12.97
N GLY A 182 10.42 12.24 -13.62
CA GLY A 182 9.74 13.53 -13.78
C GLY A 182 10.00 14.56 -12.68
N LEU A 183 10.68 14.18 -11.60
CA LEU A 183 11.18 15.08 -10.56
C LEU A 183 12.71 15.29 -10.70
N PRO A 184 13.28 16.40 -10.19
CA PRO A 184 12.60 17.54 -9.58
C PRO A 184 11.93 18.50 -10.57
N VAL A 185 10.85 19.16 -10.11
CA VAL A 185 10.13 20.24 -10.83
C VAL A 185 10.14 21.52 -10.00
N THR A 186 10.10 22.69 -10.64
CA THR A 186 9.96 23.95 -9.90
C THR A 186 8.51 24.13 -9.44
N LEU A 187 8.32 24.75 -8.27
CA LEU A 187 6.98 25.07 -7.78
C LEU A 187 6.24 26.10 -8.64
N SER A 188 6.96 26.87 -9.46
CA SER A 188 6.38 27.76 -10.48
C SER A 188 5.85 27.02 -11.70
N ASP A 189 6.42 25.85 -12.02
CA ASP A 189 5.97 25.02 -13.14
C ASP A 189 4.84 24.08 -12.72
N LEU A 190 4.72 23.72 -11.43
CA LEU A 190 3.67 22.83 -10.94
C LEU A 190 2.26 23.42 -11.14
N LYS A 191 1.48 22.83 -12.05
CA LYS A 191 0.09 23.20 -12.34
C LYS A 191 -0.91 22.47 -11.46
N SER A 192 -0.71 21.16 -11.29
CA SER A 192 -1.53 20.32 -10.43
C SER A 192 -0.73 19.09 -9.96
N LEU A 193 -1.14 18.54 -8.82
CA LEU A 193 -0.62 17.30 -8.26
C LEU A 193 -1.82 16.41 -7.92
N ASN A 194 -2.33 15.71 -8.93
CA ASN A 194 -3.48 14.82 -8.75
C ASN A 194 -3.02 13.50 -8.18
N VAL A 195 -3.71 13.05 -7.14
CA VAL A 195 -3.53 11.72 -6.56
C VAL A 195 -4.86 10.98 -6.57
N ASP A 196 -4.79 9.68 -6.82
CA ASP A 196 -5.92 8.76 -6.69
C ASP A 196 -5.45 7.52 -5.93
N LEU A 197 -5.71 7.50 -4.63
CA LEU A 197 -5.19 6.51 -3.70
C LEU A 197 -6.29 5.80 -2.94
N ALA A 198 -6.03 4.55 -2.59
CA ALA A 198 -6.77 3.77 -1.61
C ALA A 198 -5.79 2.92 -0.81
N TRP A 199 -6.02 2.80 0.49
CA TRP A 199 -5.21 2.01 1.40
C TRP A 199 -6.03 1.46 2.56
N THR A 200 -5.52 0.42 3.22
CA THR A 200 -6.09 -0.15 4.44
C THR A 200 -4.99 -0.58 5.42
N TYR A 201 -5.37 -0.75 6.68
CA TYR A 201 -4.54 -1.37 7.71
C TYR A 201 -5.27 -2.58 8.31
N ALA A 202 -4.62 -3.74 8.32
CA ALA A 202 -5.17 -4.97 8.88
C ALA A 202 -4.33 -5.46 10.06
N LEU A 203 -4.97 -6.09 11.03
CA LEU A 203 -4.32 -6.92 12.04
C LEU A 203 -3.86 -8.25 11.41
N GLY A 204 -2.64 -8.66 11.75
CA GLY A 204 -2.00 -9.87 11.25
C GLY A 204 -1.20 -9.66 9.96
N ASP A 205 -0.95 -10.77 9.27
CA ASP A 205 0.01 -10.85 8.16
C ASP A 205 -0.62 -10.72 6.76
N THR A 206 -1.93 -10.50 6.69
CA THR A 206 -2.68 -10.55 5.44
C THR A 206 -3.34 -9.22 5.14
N PRO A 207 -3.17 -8.67 3.92
CA PRO A 207 -3.97 -7.56 3.44
C PRO A 207 -5.48 -7.80 3.55
N LYS A 208 -6.24 -6.74 3.76
CA LYS A 208 -7.72 -6.75 3.76
C LYS A 208 -8.25 -5.57 2.96
N ASP A 209 -9.43 -5.72 2.37
CA ASP A 209 -10.12 -4.66 1.63
C ASP A 209 -10.70 -3.56 2.54
N THR A 210 -10.75 -3.80 3.85
CA THR A 210 -11.23 -2.86 4.87
C THR A 210 -10.28 -2.86 6.05
N SER A 211 -10.01 -1.70 6.62
CA SER A 211 -9.23 -1.63 7.85
C SER A 211 -9.97 -2.22 9.04
N ASP A 212 -9.24 -2.82 9.98
CA ASP A 212 -9.80 -3.38 11.21
C ASP A 212 -10.12 -2.30 12.26
N THR A 213 -10.56 -1.11 11.86
CA THR A 213 -10.98 -0.08 12.83
C THR A 213 -12.30 -0.49 13.51
N PRO A 214 -12.46 -0.28 14.85
CA PRO A 214 -11.55 0.36 15.80
C PRO A 214 -10.63 -0.62 16.57
N GLU A 215 -10.40 -1.85 16.09
CA GLU A 215 -9.66 -2.90 16.82
C GLU A 215 -8.17 -2.55 17.03
N PHE A 216 -7.65 -1.51 16.38
CA PHE A 216 -6.30 -1.00 16.53
C PHE A 216 -5.93 -0.58 17.97
N ASP A 217 -6.92 -0.12 18.75
CA ASP A 217 -6.71 0.24 20.17
C ASP A 217 -6.28 -0.98 21.00
N SER A 218 -6.72 -2.18 20.61
CA SER A 218 -6.42 -3.42 21.33
C SER A 218 -4.98 -3.90 21.17
N VAL A 219 -4.26 -3.35 20.19
CA VAL A 219 -2.88 -3.76 19.83
C VAL A 219 -1.88 -2.61 19.95
N SER A 220 -2.29 -1.49 20.57
CA SER A 220 -1.47 -0.30 20.70
C SER A 220 -0.83 0.13 19.38
N LEU A 221 -1.59 0.09 18.28
CA LEU A 221 -1.07 0.46 16.96
C LEU A 221 -0.72 1.95 16.95
N ASN A 222 0.54 2.25 16.69
CA ASN A 222 1.05 3.59 16.47
C ASN A 222 1.63 3.68 15.06
N THR A 223 1.00 4.47 14.20
CA THR A 223 1.40 4.66 12.80
C THR A 223 0.67 5.84 12.17
N ASN A 224 1.14 6.29 11.01
CA ASN A 224 0.39 7.19 10.12
C ASN A 224 0.30 6.60 8.71
N VAL A 225 -0.44 7.28 7.85
CA VAL A 225 -0.40 7.05 6.40
C VAL A 225 -0.24 8.41 5.73
N ALA A 226 0.85 8.57 4.98
CA ALA A 226 1.29 9.89 4.55
C ALA A 226 1.86 9.88 3.13
N ILE A 227 1.57 10.96 2.40
CA ILE A 227 2.47 11.44 1.35
C ILE A 227 3.58 12.24 2.02
N ASP A 228 4.82 12.03 1.57
CA ASP A 228 6.00 12.74 2.02
C ASP A 228 6.72 13.38 0.81
N MET A 229 7.03 14.66 0.90
CA MET A 229 7.58 15.45 -0.20
C MET A 229 8.68 16.38 0.32
N PHE A 230 9.78 16.45 -0.42
CA PHE A 230 10.94 17.25 -0.05
C PHE A 230 11.21 18.37 -1.06
N PHE A 231 11.54 19.56 -0.54
CA PHE A 231 11.72 20.76 -1.33
C PHE A 231 12.97 21.53 -0.93
N ASP A 232 13.61 22.15 -1.90
CA ASP A 232 14.79 22.99 -1.68
C ASP A 232 14.98 23.98 -2.85
N SER A 233 15.62 25.11 -2.58
CA SER A 233 16.04 26.08 -3.60
C SER A 233 17.14 25.52 -4.53
N ILE A 234 17.91 24.54 -4.04
CA ILE A 234 18.95 23.80 -4.77
C ILE A 234 18.33 22.49 -5.25
N LYS A 235 18.28 22.32 -6.58
CA LYS A 235 17.64 21.17 -7.24
C LYS A 235 18.15 19.82 -6.72
N GLU A 236 19.45 19.69 -6.48
CA GLU A 236 20.08 18.48 -5.99
C GLU A 236 19.67 18.17 -4.55
N ASN A 237 19.58 19.18 -3.69
CA ASN A 237 19.17 19.00 -2.29
C ASN A 237 17.70 18.57 -2.18
N ALA A 238 16.84 19.05 -3.09
CA ALA A 238 15.42 18.67 -3.10
C ALA A 238 15.20 17.16 -3.32
N THR A 239 16.21 16.43 -3.84
CA THR A 239 16.17 14.97 -4.04
C THR A 239 16.65 14.15 -2.84
N ASP A 240 17.10 14.80 -1.77
CA ASP A 240 17.69 14.14 -0.61
C ASP A 240 17.00 14.62 0.68
N SER A 241 16.19 13.73 1.26
CA SER A 241 15.43 13.98 2.49
C SER A 241 16.29 14.32 3.71
N THR A 242 17.60 14.02 3.66
CA THR A 242 18.52 14.30 4.76
C THR A 242 19.12 15.71 4.75
N ILE A 243 18.92 16.46 3.65
CA ILE A 243 19.48 17.80 3.46
C ILE A 243 18.49 18.83 2.89
N SER A 244 17.31 18.42 2.43
CA SER A 244 16.33 19.37 1.91
C SER A 244 15.89 20.36 3.01
N GLU A 245 15.72 21.62 2.62
CA GLU A 245 15.29 22.68 3.53
C GLU A 245 13.85 22.50 4.04
N TYR A 246 12.97 21.92 3.21
CA TYR A 246 11.56 21.74 3.52
C TYR A 246 11.13 20.29 3.36
N GLU A 247 10.25 19.88 4.27
CA GLU A 247 9.46 18.64 4.21
C GLU A 247 7.98 19.03 4.29
N ILE A 248 7.18 18.62 3.31
CA ILE A 248 5.73 18.83 3.31
C ILE A 248 5.07 17.46 3.25
N MET A 249 4.48 17.05 4.36
CA MET A 249 3.73 15.81 4.46
C MET A 249 2.21 16.06 4.33
N VAL A 250 1.49 15.08 3.80
CA VAL A 250 0.03 15.03 3.81
C VAL A 250 -0.39 13.71 4.45
N TRP A 251 -0.82 13.75 5.70
CA TRP A 251 -1.29 12.60 6.46
C TRP A 251 -2.78 12.37 6.20
N PHE A 252 -3.12 11.17 5.74
CA PHE A 252 -4.50 10.73 5.53
C PHE A 252 -5.07 10.01 6.75
N ALA A 253 -4.21 9.53 7.64
CA ALA A 253 -4.59 8.97 8.93
C ALA A 253 -3.41 8.98 9.90
N HIS A 254 -3.73 8.90 11.18
CA HIS A 254 -2.81 8.49 12.22
C HIS A 254 -3.56 7.65 13.26
N TYR A 255 -2.84 6.72 13.87
CA TYR A 255 -3.35 5.84 14.92
C TYR A 255 -2.40 5.87 16.10
N GLY A 256 -2.96 5.80 17.31
CA GLY A 256 -2.21 5.78 18.56
C GLY A 256 -1.63 7.13 18.97
N ASP A 257 -1.34 7.25 20.28
CA ASP A 257 -0.88 8.50 20.88
C ASP A 257 0.57 8.86 20.53
N ALA A 258 1.39 7.91 20.08
CA ALA A 258 2.79 8.16 19.72
C ALA A 258 2.95 8.69 18.29
N ALA A 259 1.99 8.44 17.40
CA ALA A 259 2.01 8.95 16.03
C ALA A 259 1.57 10.43 16.01
N GLN A 260 2.53 11.32 16.27
CA GLN A 260 2.32 12.76 16.36
C GLN A 260 3.14 13.48 15.28
N THR A 261 2.56 14.54 14.71
CA THR A 261 3.26 15.40 13.76
C THR A 261 4.37 16.18 14.45
N ILE A 262 5.39 16.55 13.66
CA ILE A 262 6.36 17.55 14.10
C ILE A 262 5.62 18.88 14.27
N GLY A 263 5.69 19.44 15.47
CA GLY A 263 4.94 20.65 15.83
C GLY A 263 3.57 20.41 16.46
N ASN A 264 3.16 19.16 16.70
CA ASN A 264 1.85 18.82 17.29
C ASN A 264 1.52 19.62 18.56
N ALA A 265 2.47 19.78 19.48
CA ALA A 265 2.28 20.52 20.73
C ALA A 265 1.99 22.03 20.53
N SER A 266 2.31 22.59 19.37
CA SER A 266 1.98 23.98 19.01
C SER A 266 0.53 24.13 18.52
N GLY A 267 -0.14 23.02 18.23
CA GLY A 267 -1.48 22.99 17.67
C GLY A 267 -1.54 23.35 16.19
N ILE A 268 -2.78 23.43 15.70
CA ILE A 268 -3.10 23.72 14.30
C ILE A 268 -2.71 25.17 13.97
N VAL A 269 -1.95 25.36 12.89
CA VAL A 269 -1.49 26.69 12.43
C VAL A 269 -2.25 27.20 11.21
N ASP A 270 -2.93 26.32 10.46
CA ASP A 270 -3.79 26.66 9.32
C ASP A 270 -4.75 25.49 9.04
N THR A 271 -5.81 25.74 8.27
CA THR A 271 -6.77 24.70 7.84
C THR A 271 -7.12 24.92 6.38
N LYS A 272 -7.13 23.84 5.59
CA LYS A 272 -7.45 23.86 4.16
C LYS A 272 -8.41 22.74 3.82
N ILE A 273 -9.41 23.05 3.01
CA ILE A 273 -10.30 22.03 2.42
C ILE A 273 -9.83 21.76 1.00
N VAL A 274 -9.55 20.51 0.70
CA VAL A 274 -9.25 20.02 -0.65
C VAL A 274 -10.29 18.98 -1.01
N ASN A 275 -11.07 19.27 -2.05
CA ASN A 275 -12.27 18.51 -2.38
C ASN A 275 -13.25 18.48 -1.18
N THR A 276 -13.48 17.31 -0.58
CA THR A 276 -14.34 17.11 0.60
C THR A 276 -13.56 16.85 1.89
N THR A 277 -12.23 16.80 1.82
CA THR A 277 -11.38 16.49 2.98
C THR A 277 -10.83 17.78 3.58
N THR A 278 -11.03 17.94 4.88
CA THR A 278 -10.42 19.02 5.66
C THR A 278 -9.04 18.56 6.12
N PHE A 279 -8.03 19.39 5.89
CA PHE A 279 -6.66 19.18 6.34
C PHE A 279 -6.25 20.30 7.29
N ASP A 280 -5.75 19.92 8.46
CA ASP A 280 -5.19 20.82 9.46
C ASP A 280 -3.66 20.82 9.38
N LEU A 281 -3.07 22.00 9.29
CA LEU A 281 -1.64 22.18 9.19
C LEU A 281 -0.98 22.22 10.56
N TYR A 282 0.07 21.43 10.71
CA TYR A 282 1.02 21.50 11.82
C TYR A 282 2.38 21.95 11.28
N TYR A 283 3.16 22.59 12.14
CA TYR A 283 4.49 23.09 11.78
C TYR A 283 5.47 22.93 12.94
N GLY A 284 6.65 22.40 12.62
CA GLY A 284 7.80 22.45 13.49
C GLY A 284 9.10 22.35 12.71
N ASN A 285 10.19 22.20 13.46
CA ASN A 285 11.52 22.04 12.88
C ASN A 285 12.09 20.69 13.26
N HIS A 286 12.82 20.12 12.31
CA HIS A 286 13.61 18.91 12.48
C HIS A 286 15.08 19.23 12.18
N THR A 287 16.00 18.59 12.87
CA THR A 287 17.42 18.65 12.50
C THR A 287 17.75 17.33 11.82
N ALA A 288 17.86 17.36 10.49
CA ALA A 288 18.17 16.18 9.69
C ALA A 288 19.59 15.66 9.98
N SER A 289 19.91 14.45 9.52
CA SER A 289 21.14 13.71 9.87
C SER A 289 22.46 14.45 9.58
N GLN A 290 22.44 15.49 8.75
CA GLN A 290 23.61 16.33 8.43
C GLN A 290 23.65 17.66 9.18
N GLY A 291 22.82 17.84 10.22
CA GLY A 291 22.74 19.08 11.00
C GLY A 291 22.01 20.21 10.26
N VAL A 292 21.31 19.89 9.17
CA VAL A 292 20.48 20.83 8.42
C VAL A 292 19.17 21.04 9.18
N LEU A 293 18.80 22.30 9.38
CA LEU A 293 17.48 22.66 9.91
C LEU A 293 16.46 22.49 8.78
N GLN A 294 15.56 21.54 8.94
CA GLN A 294 14.47 21.27 8.03
C GLN A 294 13.17 21.83 8.61
N HIS A 295 12.42 22.55 7.79
CA HIS A 295 11.09 23.06 8.11
C HIS A 295 10.04 22.03 7.72
N VAL A 296 9.37 21.45 8.71
CA VAL A 296 8.39 20.38 8.50
C VAL A 296 6.98 20.92 8.60
N TYR A 297 6.22 20.72 7.54
CA TYR A 297 4.82 21.09 7.42
C TYR A 297 3.98 19.84 7.21
N THR A 298 3.08 19.53 8.13
CA THR A 298 2.25 18.32 8.02
C THR A 298 0.78 18.72 7.94
N TRP A 299 0.16 18.48 6.79
CA TRP A 299 -1.28 18.60 6.59
C TRP A 299 -1.95 17.29 7.01
N VAL A 300 -2.71 17.29 8.09
CA VAL A 300 -3.39 16.09 8.62
C VAL A 300 -4.87 16.14 8.27
N ALA A 301 -5.37 15.10 7.61
CA ALA A 301 -6.80 14.94 7.38
C ALA A 301 -7.54 14.90 8.73
N SER A 302 -8.60 15.69 8.88
CA SER A 302 -9.36 15.78 10.13
C SER A 302 -10.05 14.46 10.50
N GLU A 303 -10.21 13.56 9.54
CA GLU A 303 -10.78 12.23 9.68
C GLU A 303 -9.92 11.24 8.88
N THR A 304 -9.85 9.99 9.34
CA THR A 304 -9.20 8.89 8.61
C THR A 304 -9.76 8.80 7.19
N THR A 305 -8.87 8.99 6.21
CA THR A 305 -9.19 9.05 4.78
C THR A 305 -8.50 7.89 4.06
N GLU A 306 -9.14 6.73 4.05
CA GLU A 306 -8.63 5.49 3.41
C GLU A 306 -8.62 5.57 1.88
N SER A 307 -9.45 6.44 1.29
CA SER A 307 -9.42 6.73 -0.14
C SER A 307 -9.53 8.22 -0.37
N PHE A 308 -8.70 8.72 -1.29
CA PHE A 308 -8.69 10.10 -1.69
C PHE A 308 -8.43 10.20 -3.19
N THR A 309 -9.24 11.01 -3.87
CA THR A 309 -9.04 11.38 -5.26
C THR A 309 -9.13 12.90 -5.39
N GLY A 310 -8.05 13.55 -5.84
CA GLY A 310 -8.04 15.00 -6.03
C GLY A 310 -6.65 15.61 -6.18
N ASP A 311 -6.64 16.90 -6.50
CA ASP A 311 -5.43 17.72 -6.60
C ASP A 311 -5.01 18.24 -5.22
N ILE A 312 -3.84 17.81 -4.74
CA ILE A 312 -3.27 18.27 -3.46
C ILE A 312 -2.34 19.48 -3.61
N SER A 313 -2.09 19.98 -4.83
CA SER A 313 -1.32 21.22 -5.05
C SER A 313 -1.81 22.46 -4.27
N PRO A 314 -3.11 22.60 -3.90
CA PRO A 314 -3.54 23.71 -3.05
C PRO A 314 -2.94 23.70 -1.63
N LEU A 315 -2.50 22.54 -1.12
CA LEU A 315 -1.80 22.41 0.17
C LEU A 315 -0.38 22.99 0.08
N ILE A 316 0.32 22.72 -1.02
CA ILE A 316 1.65 23.29 -1.32
C ILE A 316 1.53 24.80 -1.57
N THR A 317 0.55 25.20 -2.40
CA THR A 317 0.32 26.62 -2.75
C THR A 317 -0.04 27.46 -1.52
N ALA A 318 -0.73 26.88 -0.53
CA ALA A 318 -1.01 27.56 0.73
C ALA A 318 0.27 27.96 1.46
N LEU A 319 1.35 27.17 1.37
CA LEU A 319 2.64 27.46 1.97
C LEU A 319 3.43 28.47 1.14
N THR A 320 3.51 28.30 -0.19
CA THR A 320 4.26 29.21 -1.07
C THR A 320 3.64 30.61 -1.19
N SER A 321 2.35 30.75 -0.86
CA SER A 321 1.69 32.05 -0.79
C SER A 321 2.06 32.89 0.44
N LYS A 322 2.73 32.29 1.44
CA LYS A 322 3.14 32.97 2.67
C LYS A 322 4.51 33.63 2.49
N THR A 323 4.79 34.66 3.29
CA THR A 323 6.05 35.41 3.24
C THR A 323 6.98 35.04 4.38
N GLY A 324 8.28 34.96 4.11
CA GLY A 324 9.33 34.75 5.10
C GLY A 324 10.23 33.57 4.76
N THR A 325 11.43 33.55 5.33
CA THR A 325 12.47 32.54 5.02
C THR A 325 12.18 31.15 5.59
N ARG A 326 11.01 30.94 6.21
CA ARG A 326 10.60 29.64 6.74
C ARG A 326 9.65 28.89 5.80
N TYR A 327 9.16 29.55 4.75
CA TYR A 327 8.19 28.99 3.82
C TYR A 327 8.87 28.77 2.47
N PRO A 328 8.50 27.69 1.75
CA PRO A 328 9.03 27.47 0.42
C PRO A 328 8.62 28.61 -0.52
N SER A 329 9.49 28.91 -1.46
CA SER A 329 9.27 29.88 -2.53
C SER A 329 8.77 29.19 -3.80
N THR A 330 8.11 29.93 -4.69
CA THR A 330 7.72 29.38 -6.01
C THR A 330 8.91 29.04 -6.90
N SER A 331 10.12 29.52 -6.58
CA SER A 331 11.35 29.12 -7.28
C SER A 331 12.00 27.85 -6.73
N ASP A 332 11.52 27.31 -5.61
CA ASP A 332 12.06 26.07 -5.04
C ASP A 332 11.66 24.87 -5.89
N TYR A 333 12.40 23.78 -5.75
CA TYR A 333 12.16 22.52 -6.43
C TYR A 333 11.44 21.55 -5.49
N MET A 334 10.42 20.85 -5.99
CA MET A 334 9.94 19.60 -5.39
C MET A 334 10.74 18.46 -6.00
N GLY A 335 11.53 17.75 -5.19
CA GLY A 335 12.44 16.71 -5.70
C GLY A 335 12.04 15.29 -5.36
N VAL A 336 11.21 15.10 -4.33
CA VAL A 336 10.69 13.79 -3.92
C VAL A 336 9.19 13.85 -3.75
N PHE A 337 8.53 12.77 -4.17
CA PHE A 337 7.14 12.45 -3.83
C PHE A 337 7.12 10.96 -3.44
N GLY A 338 6.81 10.67 -2.18
CA GLY A 338 6.61 9.33 -1.65
C GLY A 338 5.22 9.17 -1.04
N PHE A 339 4.63 7.98 -1.14
CA PHE A 339 3.43 7.61 -0.41
C PHE A 339 3.69 6.32 0.39
N GLY A 340 3.31 6.31 1.66
CA GLY A 340 3.65 5.22 2.56
C GLY A 340 3.06 5.38 3.95
N SER A 341 3.65 4.70 4.91
CA SER A 341 3.22 4.69 6.29
C SER A 341 4.43 4.67 7.23
N GLU A 342 4.50 5.59 8.18
CA GLU A 342 5.56 5.55 9.20
C GLU A 342 5.22 4.50 10.26
N ALA A 343 6.11 3.53 10.46
CA ALA A 343 5.96 2.47 11.44
C ALA A 343 6.55 2.88 12.79
N TYR A 344 5.72 3.09 13.82
CA TYR A 344 6.17 3.44 15.17
C TYR A 344 6.21 2.20 16.06
N SER A 345 5.06 1.59 16.33
CA SER A 345 4.98 0.38 17.16
C SER A 345 3.63 -0.32 17.03
N ALA A 346 3.63 -1.63 17.27
CA ALA A 346 2.42 -2.45 17.38
C ALA A 346 2.71 -3.68 18.26
N ASP A 347 1.75 -4.10 19.07
CA ASP A 347 1.91 -5.25 19.98
C ASP A 347 1.85 -6.60 19.25
N GLN A 348 1.42 -6.60 17.99
CA GLN A 348 1.38 -7.75 17.10
C GLN A 348 1.61 -7.31 15.64
N ASN A 349 1.75 -8.28 14.74
CA ASN A 349 1.84 -8.01 13.31
C ASN A 349 0.62 -7.21 12.83
N VAL A 350 0.91 -6.19 12.02
CA VAL A 350 -0.07 -5.40 11.28
C VAL A 350 0.37 -5.30 9.83
N THR A 351 -0.58 -5.17 8.91
CA THR A 351 -0.34 -5.08 7.48
C THR A 351 -0.95 -3.82 6.91
N PHE A 352 -0.11 -2.91 6.41
CA PHE A 352 -0.52 -1.80 5.55
C PHE A 352 -0.64 -2.28 4.12
N TYR A 353 -1.72 -1.93 3.43
CA TYR A 353 -2.00 -2.38 2.08
C TYR A 353 -2.41 -1.23 1.19
N VAL A 354 -1.83 -1.15 -0.01
CA VAL A 354 -2.10 -0.14 -1.02
C VAL A 354 -2.54 -0.85 -2.30
N PRO A 355 -3.85 -1.13 -2.46
CA PRO A 355 -4.41 -1.70 -3.69
C PRO A 355 -4.39 -0.69 -4.86
N LYS A 356 -4.30 0.60 -4.55
CA LYS A 356 -4.42 1.66 -5.56
C LYS A 356 -3.59 2.88 -5.19
N LEU A 357 -2.72 3.26 -6.11
CA LEU A 357 -2.09 4.57 -6.14
C LEU A 357 -1.93 5.01 -7.60
N GLN A 358 -2.41 6.20 -7.91
CA GLN A 358 -2.05 6.92 -9.13
C GLN A 358 -1.56 8.32 -8.79
N VAL A 359 -0.54 8.78 -9.51
CA VAL A 359 0.04 10.12 -9.32
C VAL A 359 0.17 10.79 -10.67
N ASP A 360 -0.36 12.01 -10.78
CA ASP A 360 -0.22 12.88 -11.95
C ASP A 360 0.40 14.21 -11.53
N ILE A 361 1.63 14.45 -11.98
CA ILE A 361 2.37 15.70 -11.72
C ILE A 361 2.34 16.51 -13.01
N GLU A 362 1.46 17.51 -13.09
CA GLU A 362 1.34 18.35 -14.27
C GLU A 362 2.24 19.58 -14.15
N THR A 363 3.12 19.76 -15.14
CA THR A 363 3.97 20.96 -15.32
C THR A 363 3.64 21.72 -16.59
#